data_AF-A0AAW1S800-F1
#
_entry.id   AF-A0AAW1S800-F1
#
_cell.length_a   1.000
_cell.length_b   1.000
_cell.length_c   1.000
_cell.angle_alpha   90.00
_cell.angle_beta   90.00
_cell.angle_gamma   90.00
#
_symmetry.space_group_name_H-M   'P 1'
#
loop_
_entity.id
_entity.type
_entity.pdbx_description
1 polymer ?
#
loop_
_entity_poly.entity_id
_entity_poly.type
_entity_poly.pdbx_seq_one_letter_code
_entity_poly.pdbx_strand_id
1 'polypeptide(L)' 'MKAGLADCDNAVIVPHIASASQWTRSGMATIAAANIAGRLQGYPVWDKPDMLPFVDGPFKEIPKASPSILNAKDLGL' A
#
# COMPACT_ATOMS: atom_id res chain seq x y z
N MET A 1 -12.69 -10.87 17.01
CA MET A 1 -13.91 -11.08 16.18
C MET A 1 -15.11 -10.63 16.99
N LYS A 2 -16.16 -10.08 16.36
CA LYS A 2 -17.43 -9.85 17.08
C LYS A 2 -18.05 -11.20 17.44
N ALA A 3 -18.69 -11.27 18.61
CA ALA A 3 -19.43 -12.45 19.04
C ALA A 3 -20.54 -12.81 18.03
N GLY A 4 -20.83 -14.10 17.86
CA GLY A 4 -21.87 -14.62 16.96
C GLY A 4 -21.43 -14.86 15.52
N LEU A 5 -20.41 -14.15 15.00
CA LEU A 5 -19.97 -14.35 13.61
C LEU A 5 -19.33 -15.73 13.38
N ALA A 6 -18.62 -16.24 14.39
CA ALA A 6 -18.00 -17.56 14.34
C ALA A 6 -19.01 -18.72 14.33
N ASP A 7 -20.24 -18.45 14.78
CA ASP A 7 -21.32 -19.43 14.90
C ASP A 7 -22.21 -19.46 13.65
N CYS A 8 -21.94 -18.64 12.63
CA CYS A 8 -22.68 -18.61 11.38
C CYS A 8 -22.14 -19.65 10.38
N ASP A 9 -22.86 -20.76 10.19
CA ASP A 9 -22.46 -21.83 9.26
C ASP A 9 -22.31 -21.39 7.79
N ASN A 10 -22.95 -20.28 7.41
CA ASN A 10 -22.88 -19.70 6.08
C ASN A 10 -21.73 -18.68 5.91
N ALA A 11 -20.86 -18.51 6.91
CA ALA A 11 -19.73 -17.60 6.87
C ALA A 11 -18.39 -18.34 6.74
N VAL A 12 -17.57 -17.92 5.77
CA VAL A 12 -16.16 -18.34 5.68
C VAL A 12 -15.29 -17.26 6.30
N ILE A 13 -14.62 -17.59 7.41
CA ILE A 13 -13.79 -16.65 8.15
C ILE A 13 -12.33 -16.96 7.91
N VAL A 14 -11.56 -15.92 7.58
CA VAL A 14 -10.11 -16.01 7.37
C VAL A 14 -9.38 -14.98 8.22
N PRO A 15 -8.13 -15.23 8.65
CA PRO A 15 -7.42 -14.37 9.59
C PRO A 15 -6.81 -13.11 8.92
N HIS A 16 -7.64 -12.27 8.31
CA HIS A 16 -7.23 -11.02 7.63
C HIS A 16 -6.08 -11.24 6.61
N ILE A 17 -6.16 -12.33 5.84
CA ILE A 17 -5.13 -12.75 4.88
C ILE A 17 -5.40 -12.32 3.43
N ALA A 18 -6.40 -11.47 3.19
CA ALA A 18 -6.77 -11.07 1.82
C ALA A 18 -5.58 -10.46 1.04
N SER A 19 -4.74 -9.65 1.70
CA SER A 19 -3.53 -9.07 1.12
C SER A 19 -2.27 -9.90 1.39
N ALA A 20 -2.38 -11.08 2.02
CA ALA A 20 -1.24 -11.93 2.39
C ALA A 20 -0.77 -12.85 1.26
N SER A 21 -0.87 -12.39 0.01
CA SER A 21 -0.23 -13.03 -1.14
C SER A 21 1.20 -12.51 -1.29
N GLN A 22 2.09 -13.30 -1.91
CA GLN A 22 3.47 -12.85 -2.19
C GLN A 22 3.48 -11.59 -3.05
N TRP A 23 2.62 -11.53 -4.07
CA TRP A 23 2.51 -10.40 -4.98
C TRP A 23 2.08 -9.13 -4.23
N THR A 24 0.97 -9.17 -3.48
CA THR A 24 0.47 -8.00 -2.74
C THR A 24 1.44 -7.56 -1.64
N ARG A 25 2.02 -8.49 -0.87
CA ARG A 25 2.98 -8.15 0.20
C ARG A 25 4.26 -7.52 -0.34
N SER A 26 4.78 -8.02 -1.47
CA SER A 26 5.96 -7.45 -2.11
C SER A 26 5.68 -6.04 -2.64
N GLY A 27 4.53 -5.85 -3.29
CA GLY A 27 4.08 -4.52 -3.74
C GLY A 27 3.93 -3.51 -2.59
N MET A 28 3.31 -3.92 -1.49
CA MET A 28 3.19 -3.08 -0.28
C MET A 28 4.56 -2.71 0.30
N ALA A 29 5.52 -3.66 0.30
CA ALA A 29 6.87 -3.39 0.76
C ALA A 29 7.58 -2.35 -0.10
N THR A 30 7.46 -2.45 -1.44
CA THR A 30 8.01 -1.45 -2.37
C THR A 30 7.39 -0.07 -2.16
N ILE A 31 6.06 0.01 -2.01
CA ILE A 31 5.35 1.27 -1.74
C ILE A 31 5.85 1.91 -0.43
N ALA A 32 5.98 1.12 0.64
CA ALA A 32 6.46 1.61 1.93
C ALA A 32 7.91 2.13 1.85
N ALA A 33 8.79 1.40 1.16
CA ALA A 33 10.17 1.81 0.94
C ALA A 33 10.25 3.09 0.09
N ALA A 34 9.49 3.17 -1.01
CA ALA A 34 9.43 4.33 -1.88
C ALA A 34 8.92 5.59 -1.17
N ASN A 35 7.96 5.46 -0.26
CA ASN A 35 7.51 6.56 0.59
C ASN A 35 8.64 7.14 1.44
N ILE A 36 9.37 6.29 2.15
CA ILE A 36 10.48 6.71 3.02
C ILE A 36 11.59 7.35 2.17
N ALA A 37 12.01 6.65 1.11
CA ALA A 37 13.07 7.12 0.22
C ALA A 37 12.68 8.44 -0.48
N GLY A 38 11.45 8.55 -0.96
CA GLY A 38 10.92 9.76 -1.60
C GLY A 38 10.87 10.94 -0.64
N ARG A 39 10.39 10.71 0.59
CA ARG A 39 10.33 11.76 1.62
C ARG A 39 11.71 12.26 2.03
N LEU A 40 12.68 11.36 2.21
CA LEU A 40 14.07 11.72 2.52
C LEU A 40 14.75 12.48 1.37
N GLN A 41 14.39 12.17 0.12
CA GLN A 41 14.93 12.83 -1.06
C GLN A 41 14.17 14.10 -1.48
N GLY A 42 13.09 14.46 -0.77
CA GLY A 42 12.28 15.63 -1.09
C GLY A 42 11.42 15.49 -2.36
N TYR A 43 11.09 14.27 -2.76
CA TYR A 43 10.23 14.02 -3.91
C TYR A 43 8.76 14.40 -3.64
N PRO A 44 8.01 14.82 -4.67
CA PRO A 44 6.60 15.18 -4.52
C PRO A 44 5.73 13.98 -4.12
N VAL A 45 4.54 14.25 -3.60
CA VAL A 45 3.52 13.22 -3.37
C VAL A 45 2.98 12.75 -4.72
N TRP A 46 2.75 11.45 -4.83
CA TRP A 46 2.07 10.88 -5.99
C TRP A 46 0.61 11.29 -6.01
N ASP A 47 0.19 11.93 -7.10
CA ASP A 47 -1.13 12.53 -7.27
C ASP A 47 -2.08 11.68 -8.14
N LYS A 48 -1.63 10.52 -8.62
CA LYS A 48 -2.40 9.62 -9.48
C LYS A 48 -3.02 8.47 -8.68
N PRO A 49 -4.21 7.98 -9.07
CA PRO A 49 -4.86 6.86 -8.40
C PRO A 49 -4.18 5.52 -8.67
N ASP A 50 -3.42 5.41 -9.78
CA ASP A 50 -2.74 4.17 -10.15
C ASP A 50 -1.41 4.00 -9.40
N MET A 51 -1.29 2.86 -8.73
CA MET A 51 -0.13 2.47 -7.92
C MET A 51 0.69 1.35 -8.56
N LEU A 52 0.24 0.78 -9.68
CA LEU A 52 0.93 -0.29 -10.39
C LEU A 52 2.39 0.06 -10.77
N PRO A 53 2.76 1.31 -11.09
CA PRO A 53 4.16 1.66 -11.34
C PRO A 53 5.11 1.37 -10.16
N PHE A 54 4.60 1.34 -8.92
CA PHE A 54 5.38 1.00 -7.72
C PHE A 54 5.29 -0.48 -7.35
N VAL A 55 4.27 -1.20 -7.84
CA VAL A 55 4.00 -2.60 -7.49
C VAL A 55 4.58 -3.56 -8.52
N ASP A 56 4.30 -3.33 -9.80
CA ASP A 56 4.68 -4.19 -10.93
C ASP A 56 5.61 -3.50 -11.94
N GLY A 57 5.90 -2.22 -11.75
CA GLY A 57 6.82 -1.47 -12.60
C GLY A 57 8.26 -1.97 -12.49
N PRO A 58 9.09 -1.84 -13.55
CA PRO A 58 10.51 -2.13 -13.47
C PRO A 58 11.17 -1.29 -12.37
N PHE A 59 12.03 -1.91 -11.55
CA PHE A 59 12.64 -1.24 -10.39
C PHE A 59 13.36 0.08 -10.74
N LYS A 60 14.01 0.14 -11.90
CA LYS A 60 14.73 1.33 -12.38
C LYS A 60 13.80 2.47 -12.85
N GLU A 61 12.53 2.16 -13.08
CA GLU A 61 11.52 3.06 -13.61
C GLU A 61 10.49 3.46 -12.55
N ILE A 62 10.70 3.06 -11.29
CA ILE A 62 9.85 3.48 -10.17
C ILE A 62 9.83 5.02 -10.13
N PRO A 63 8.62 5.64 -10.13
CA PRO A 63 8.52 7.08 -10.14
C PRO A 63 9.24 7.73 -8.95
N LYS A 64 9.86 8.89 -9.21
CA LYS A 64 10.49 9.73 -8.18
C LYS A 64 9.42 10.53 -7.43
N ALA A 65 8.58 9.83 -6.69
CA ALA A 65 7.47 10.37 -5.91
C ALA A 65 7.24 9.53 -4.65
N SER A 66 6.59 10.12 -3.66
CA SER A 66 6.11 9.41 -2.47
C SER A 66 4.72 8.84 -2.76
N PRO A 67 4.55 7.52 -2.96
CA PRO A 67 3.32 6.93 -3.48
C PRO A 67 2.10 7.10 -2.57
N SER A 68 2.25 6.99 -1.25
CA SER A 68 1.13 7.01 -0.31
C SER A 68 1.52 7.69 1.00
N ILE A 69 1.30 9.00 1.07
CA ILE A 69 1.46 9.77 2.31
C ILE A 69 0.09 10.05 2.90
N LEU A 70 -0.17 9.48 4.08
CA LEU A 70 -1.37 9.78 4.85
C LEU A 70 -1.40 11.26 5.20
N ASN A 71 -2.57 11.89 5.06
CA ASN A 71 -2.80 13.30 5.37
C ASN A 71 -1.86 14.28 4.62
N ALA A 72 -1.39 13.91 3.42
CA ALA A 72 -0.51 14.78 2.62
C ALA A 72 -1.00 16.23 2.52
N LYS A 73 -2.31 16.42 2.25
CA LYS A 73 -2.94 17.74 2.17
C LYS A 73 -2.81 18.55 3.46
N ASP A 74 -3.06 17.93 4.60
CA ASP A 74 -2.98 18.59 5.91
C ASP A 74 -1.53 18.93 6.30
N LEU A 75 -0.58 18.18 5.75
CA LEU A 75 0.86 18.42 5.90
C LEU A 75 1.42 19.44 4.89
N GLY A 76 0.59 19.96 3.98
CA GLY A 76 1.02 20.88 2.93
C GLY A 76 1.94 20.25 1.89
N LEU A 77 1.80 18.93 1.67
CA LEU A 77 2.58 18.13 0.73
C LEU A 77 1.86 17.89 -0.60
#